data_AF-A0A485ACN7-F1
#
_entry.id   AF-A0A485ACN7-F1
#
_cell.length_a   1.000
_cell.length_b   1.000
_cell.length_c   1.000
_cell.angle_alpha   90.00
_cell.angle_beta   90.00
_cell.angle_gamma   90.00
#
_symmetry.space_group_name_H-M   'P 1'
#
loop_
_entity.id
_entity.type
_entity.pdbx_description
1 polymer ?
#
loop_
_entity_poly.entity_id
_entity_poly.type
_entity_poly.pdbx_seq_one_letter_code
_entity_poly.pdbx_strand_id
1 'polypeptide(L)'
;MTFTLRPYQKEAVDATLAWFRRHHEPAAIVLPTGAGKSLVIAELARLARGRVLVLAHVKELVAQNHAKYCALGLEADIFAAGLKRKESHGKVVFGSVQSVARNLEQFQAEFSLLIVDECHRISDDDDSQYQQIISHLQQVNPQLRLLGLTATPFRLGKGWIYQFHYHGMVRGDEKALFRDCIYELPLRYMIKHGYLTPPERLDMPVVQYDFSRLQPQSNGLFSEADLNLELKKQQRITPHIVSQIVEFAQTRKGVMIFASTVEHARGNYRPAARRRGGADYR
;
A
#
# COMPACT_ATOMS: atom_id res chain seq x y z
N MET A 1 12.19 -24.34 3.06
CA MET A 1 10.86 -24.61 3.64
C MET A 1 9.83 -24.18 2.63
N THR A 2 8.98 -25.10 2.15
CA THR A 2 7.84 -24.77 1.28
C THR A 2 6.82 -23.98 2.10
N PHE A 3 6.56 -22.72 1.71
CA PHE A 3 5.55 -21.90 2.39
C PHE A 3 4.16 -22.40 2.04
N THR A 4 3.34 -22.68 3.05
CA THR A 4 1.91 -22.96 2.89
C THR A 4 1.12 -21.68 3.08
N LEU A 5 0.27 -21.34 2.11
CA LEU A 5 -0.62 -20.19 2.22
C LEU A 5 -1.65 -20.40 3.32
N ARG A 6 -1.97 -19.31 4.04
CA ARG A 6 -3.12 -19.27 4.96
C ARG A 6 -4.43 -19.33 4.17
N PRO A 7 -5.55 -19.78 4.78
CA PRO A 7 -6.83 -19.90 4.09
C PRO A 7 -7.24 -18.63 3.32
N TYR A 8 -7.20 -17.47 3.97
CA TYR A 8 -7.54 -16.18 3.35
C TYR A 8 -6.59 -15.76 2.21
N GLN A 9 -5.34 -16.24 2.21
CA GLN A 9 -4.38 -15.96 1.13
C GLN A 9 -4.70 -16.84 -0.07
N LYS A 10 -5.03 -18.12 0.18
CA LYS A 10 -5.50 -19.05 -0.85
C LYS A 10 -6.81 -18.56 -1.47
N GLU A 11 -7.76 -18.08 -0.67
CA GLU A 11 -9.01 -17.48 -1.15
C GLU A 11 -8.76 -16.28 -2.07
N ALA A 12 -7.83 -15.40 -1.71
CA ALA A 12 -7.44 -14.26 -2.57
C ALA A 12 -6.83 -14.72 -3.91
N VAL A 13 -5.99 -15.76 -3.88
CA VAL A 13 -5.41 -16.37 -5.10
C VAL A 13 -6.51 -17.00 -5.96
N ASP A 14 -7.38 -17.81 -5.36
CA ASP A 14 -8.48 -18.51 -6.04
C ASP A 14 -9.47 -17.52 -6.66
N ALA A 15 -9.81 -16.43 -5.95
CA ALA A 15 -10.65 -15.35 -6.47
C ALA A 15 -10.04 -14.69 -7.71
N THR A 16 -8.72 -14.42 -7.68
CA THR A 16 -7.99 -13.87 -8.83
C THR A 16 -8.05 -14.79 -10.04
N LEU A 17 -7.79 -16.08 -9.82
CA LEU A 17 -7.81 -17.08 -10.89
C LEU A 17 -9.22 -17.26 -11.46
N ALA A 18 -10.24 -17.28 -10.61
CA ALA A 18 -11.63 -17.40 -11.04
C ALA A 18 -12.07 -16.17 -11.85
N TRP A 19 -11.65 -14.97 -11.44
CA TRP A 19 -11.92 -13.72 -12.14
C TRP A 19 -11.29 -13.70 -13.54
N PHE A 20 -9.96 -13.85 -13.63
CA PHE A 20 -9.26 -13.69 -14.93
C PHE A 20 -9.47 -14.84 -15.92
N ARG A 21 -10.06 -15.96 -15.49
CA ARG A 21 -10.55 -17.03 -16.38
C ARG A 21 -11.81 -16.62 -17.16
N ARG A 22 -12.57 -15.63 -16.67
CA ARG A 22 -13.87 -15.22 -17.22
C ARG A 22 -13.88 -13.77 -17.71
N HIS A 23 -13.00 -12.95 -17.14
CA HIS A 23 -12.99 -11.50 -17.34
C HIS A 23 -11.60 -11.02 -17.77
N HIS A 24 -11.58 -9.90 -18.50
CA HIS A 24 -10.37 -9.21 -18.96
C HIS A 24 -10.14 -7.91 -18.17
N GLU A 25 -11.18 -7.45 -17.47
CA GLU A 25 -11.21 -6.16 -16.80
C GLU A 25 -10.30 -6.14 -15.56
N PRO A 26 -9.66 -4.98 -15.28
CA PRO A 26 -8.81 -4.83 -14.11
C PRO A 26 -9.56 -5.13 -12.81
N ALA A 27 -8.89 -5.86 -11.91
CA ALA A 27 -9.44 -6.23 -10.61
C ALA A 27 -8.55 -5.79 -9.45
N ALA A 28 -9.16 -5.57 -8.29
CA ALA A 28 -8.48 -5.21 -7.06
C ALA A 28 -8.73 -6.24 -5.95
N ILE A 29 -7.71 -6.47 -5.13
CA ILE A 29 -7.77 -7.21 -3.89
C ILE A 29 -7.45 -6.28 -2.73
N VAL A 30 -8.29 -6.31 -1.70
CA VAL A 30 -8.10 -5.53 -0.48
C VAL A 30 -7.66 -6.44 0.65
N LEU A 31 -6.40 -6.30 1.06
CA LEU A 31 -5.78 -7.06 2.14
C LEU A 31 -5.13 -6.09 3.13
N PRO A 32 -5.46 -6.15 4.43
CA PRO A 32 -4.91 -5.24 5.42
C PRO A 32 -3.40 -5.44 5.55
N THR A 33 -2.71 -4.37 5.97
CA THR A 33 -1.27 -4.44 6.28
C THR A 33 -1.01 -5.55 7.30
N GLY A 34 0.00 -6.37 7.06
CA GLY A 34 0.30 -7.55 7.87
C GLY A 34 -0.44 -8.84 7.45
N ALA A 35 -1.37 -8.78 6.49
CA ALA A 35 -1.99 -10.00 5.92
C ALA A 35 -1.03 -10.85 5.08
N GLY A 36 0.13 -10.31 4.70
CA GLY A 36 1.10 -10.99 3.85
C GLY A 36 0.74 -10.91 2.36
N LYS A 37 0.39 -9.71 1.88
CA LYS A 37 0.16 -9.41 0.44
C LYS A 37 1.25 -9.98 -0.46
N SER A 38 2.52 -9.84 -0.07
CA SER A 38 3.68 -10.36 -0.79
C SER A 38 3.61 -11.87 -1.08
N LEU A 39 3.00 -12.67 -0.19
CA LEU A 39 2.83 -14.12 -0.41
C LEU A 39 1.75 -14.42 -1.45
N VAL A 40 0.67 -13.63 -1.48
CA VAL A 40 -0.38 -13.71 -2.51
C VAL A 40 0.20 -13.33 -3.87
N ILE A 41 0.96 -12.23 -3.93
CA ILE A 41 1.67 -11.80 -5.14
C ILE A 41 2.61 -12.92 -5.63
N ALA A 42 3.40 -13.49 -4.71
CA ALA A 42 4.36 -14.52 -5.06
C ALA A 42 3.68 -15.78 -5.63
N GLU A 43 2.57 -16.22 -5.03
CA GLU A 43 1.82 -17.37 -5.53
C GLU A 43 1.16 -17.09 -6.88
N LEU A 44 0.56 -15.92 -7.07
CA LEU A 44 -0.01 -15.53 -8.37
C LEU A 44 1.05 -15.48 -9.46
N ALA A 45 2.22 -14.92 -9.16
CA ALA A 45 3.35 -14.88 -10.08
C ALA A 45 3.87 -16.30 -10.42
N ARG A 46 3.89 -17.20 -9.44
CA ARG A 46 4.26 -18.61 -9.63
C ARG A 46 3.27 -19.33 -10.56
N LEU A 47 1.96 -19.16 -10.32
CA LEU A 47 0.87 -19.82 -11.03
C LEU A 47 0.61 -19.25 -12.43
N ALA A 48 1.01 -18.01 -12.71
CA ALA A 48 0.88 -17.41 -14.02
C ALA A 48 1.60 -18.26 -15.09
N ARG A 49 0.97 -18.43 -16.25
CA ARG A 49 1.54 -19.18 -17.38
C ARG A 49 2.58 -18.36 -18.14
N GLY A 50 2.28 -17.10 -18.41
CA GLY A 50 3.19 -16.17 -19.08
C GLY A 50 4.09 -15.42 -18.10
N ARG A 51 4.71 -14.35 -18.59
CA ARG A 51 5.54 -13.48 -17.76
C ARG A 51 4.68 -12.58 -16.86
N VAL A 52 5.24 -12.21 -15.72
CA VAL A 52 4.58 -11.38 -14.71
C VAL A 52 5.46 -10.20 -14.33
N LEU A 53 4.89 -9.00 -14.38
CA LEU A 53 5.52 -7.80 -13.85
C LEU A 53 4.82 -7.42 -12.55
N VAL A 54 5.60 -7.32 -11.47
CA VAL A 54 5.11 -6.84 -10.17
C VAL A 54 5.69 -5.46 -9.92
N LEU A 55 4.83 -4.45 -9.87
CA LEU A 55 5.20 -3.07 -9.57
C LEU A 55 4.99 -2.74 -8.09
N ALA A 56 5.97 -2.05 -7.51
CA ALA A 56 5.83 -1.38 -6.23
C ALA A 56 6.42 0.04 -6.29
N HIS A 57 5.90 0.94 -5.47
CA HIS A 57 6.27 2.35 -5.54
C HIS A 57 7.66 2.67 -4.96
N VAL A 58 8.10 1.93 -3.92
CA VAL A 58 9.38 2.16 -3.24
C VAL A 58 10.28 0.93 -3.34
N LYS A 59 11.59 1.16 -3.40
CA LYS A 59 12.61 0.11 -3.60
C LYS A 59 12.59 -0.95 -2.49
N GLU A 60 12.23 -0.56 -1.27
CA GLU A 60 12.13 -1.46 -0.12
C GLU A 60 11.02 -2.48 -0.32
N LEU A 61 9.87 -2.08 -0.86
CA LEU A 61 8.76 -2.97 -1.18
C LEU A 61 9.11 -3.89 -2.37
N VAL A 62 9.83 -3.38 -3.36
CA VAL A 62 10.36 -4.20 -4.47
C VAL A 62 11.25 -5.32 -3.92
N ALA A 63 12.24 -4.96 -3.08
CA ALA A 63 13.15 -5.94 -2.47
C ALA A 63 12.41 -6.94 -1.57
N GLN A 64 11.44 -6.48 -0.78
CA GLN A 64 10.64 -7.34 0.09
C GLN A 64 9.79 -8.34 -0.72
N ASN A 65 9.11 -7.88 -1.76
CA ASN A 65 8.28 -8.74 -2.61
C ASN A 65 9.14 -9.78 -3.36
N HIS A 66 10.29 -9.36 -3.91
CA HIS A 66 11.27 -10.25 -4.52
C HIS A 66 11.77 -11.32 -3.54
N ALA A 67 12.20 -10.92 -2.34
CA ALA A 67 12.69 -11.85 -1.33
C ALA A 67 11.63 -12.88 -0.90
N LYS A 68 10.36 -12.47 -0.81
CA LYS A 68 9.24 -13.40 -0.50
C LYS A 68 8.99 -14.40 -1.61
N TYR A 69 9.14 -14.00 -2.87
CA TYR A 69 9.05 -14.91 -4.01
C TYR A 69 10.23 -15.89 -4.04
N CYS A 70 11.47 -15.41 -3.83
CA CYS A 70 12.63 -16.30 -3.78
C CYS A 70 12.62 -17.28 -2.60
N ALA A 71 11.97 -16.91 -1.49
CA ALA A 71 11.77 -17.81 -0.36
C ALA A 71 10.88 -19.03 -0.70
N LEU A 72 10.17 -19.02 -1.83
CA LEU A 72 9.46 -20.18 -2.38
C LEU A 72 10.36 -21.14 -3.17
N GLY A 73 11.66 -20.86 -3.27
CA GLY A 73 12.60 -21.62 -4.11
C GLY A 73 12.51 -21.27 -5.59
N LEU A 74 12.11 -20.04 -5.91
CA LEU A 74 11.91 -19.55 -7.27
C LEU A 74 12.89 -18.40 -7.58
N GLU A 75 13.17 -18.19 -8.86
CA GLU A 75 14.02 -17.09 -9.33
C GLU A 75 13.19 -16.00 -10.01
N ALA A 76 13.55 -14.76 -9.73
CA ALA A 76 12.93 -13.58 -10.32
C ALA A 76 13.96 -12.46 -10.48
N ASP A 77 13.69 -11.61 -11.47
CA ASP A 77 14.51 -10.46 -11.78
C ASP A 77 14.09 -9.24 -10.94
N ILE A 78 15.00 -8.29 -10.77
CA ILE A 78 14.70 -6.98 -10.20
C ILE A 78 15.00 -5.87 -11.21
N PHE A 79 14.03 -4.97 -11.39
CA PHE A 79 14.19 -3.74 -12.16
C PHE A 79 13.96 -2.50 -11.28
N ALA A 80 14.99 -2.11 -10.54
CA ALA A 80 14.94 -0.95 -9.66
C ALA A 80 16.31 -0.29 -9.55
N ALA A 81 16.43 0.94 -10.05
CA ALA A 81 17.66 1.74 -9.97
C ALA A 81 18.11 1.97 -8.51
N GLY A 82 17.16 2.13 -7.59
CA GLY A 82 17.43 2.26 -6.15
C GLY A 82 18.05 1.02 -5.50
N LEU A 83 17.97 -0.15 -6.16
CA LEU A 83 18.62 -1.42 -5.78
C LEU A 83 19.82 -1.75 -6.68
N LYS A 84 20.19 -0.85 -7.61
CA LYS A 84 21.26 -1.04 -8.60
C LYS A 84 21.08 -2.31 -9.47
N ARG A 85 19.83 -2.71 -9.74
CA ARG A 85 19.49 -3.87 -10.57
C ARG A 85 18.60 -3.46 -11.74
N LYS A 86 18.88 -4.01 -12.92
CA LYS A 86 18.19 -3.75 -14.19
C LYS A 86 18.04 -5.04 -14.99
N GLU A 87 17.37 -6.00 -14.38
CA GLU A 87 17.10 -7.30 -14.99
C GLU A 87 15.61 -7.36 -15.35
N SER A 88 15.29 -7.81 -16.56
CA SER A 88 13.91 -7.84 -17.07
C SER A 88 13.64 -8.99 -18.05
N HIS A 89 14.40 -10.08 -17.98
CA HIS A 89 14.29 -11.22 -18.90
C HIS A 89 13.54 -12.42 -18.30
N GLY A 90 13.62 -12.59 -16.97
CA GLY A 90 13.00 -13.68 -16.24
C GLY A 90 11.48 -13.76 -16.40
N LYS A 91 10.93 -14.91 -16.00
CA LYS A 91 9.46 -15.13 -15.96
C LYS A 91 8.77 -14.09 -15.08
N VAL A 92 9.37 -13.75 -13.95
CA VAL A 92 8.83 -12.78 -12.99
C VAL A 92 9.83 -11.65 -12.82
N VAL A 93 9.35 -10.41 -12.94
CA VAL A 93 10.15 -9.20 -12.75
C VAL A 93 9.52 -8.36 -11.65
N PHE A 94 10.30 -8.01 -10.62
CA PHE A 94 9.90 -7.07 -9.58
C PHE A 94 10.48 -5.69 -9.90
N GLY A 95 9.61 -4.74 -10.23
CA GLY A 95 9.99 -3.42 -10.73
C GLY A 95 9.56 -2.29 -9.80
N SER A 96 10.42 -1.27 -9.67
CA SER A 96 9.95 0.02 -9.15
C SER A 96 9.30 0.82 -10.27
N VAL A 97 8.16 1.46 -10.00
CA VAL A 97 7.38 2.24 -10.99
C VAL A 97 8.26 3.24 -11.74
N GLN A 98 9.03 4.03 -11.01
CA GLN A 98 9.90 5.05 -11.61
C GLN A 98 10.99 4.47 -12.53
N SER A 99 11.54 3.29 -12.20
CA SER A 99 12.57 2.68 -13.04
C SER A 99 11.96 2.09 -14.30
N VAL A 100 10.83 1.37 -14.18
CA VAL A 100 10.16 0.76 -15.32
C VAL A 100 9.65 1.83 -16.30
N ALA A 101 8.98 2.88 -15.80
CA ALA A 101 8.45 3.96 -16.65
C ALA A 101 9.54 4.70 -17.45
N ARG A 102 10.77 4.77 -16.95
CA ARG A 102 11.91 5.41 -17.64
C ARG A 102 12.63 4.50 -18.63
N ASN A 103 12.24 3.23 -18.69
CA ASN A 103 12.93 2.20 -19.46
C ASN A 103 11.96 1.28 -20.20
N LEU A 104 10.81 1.81 -20.65
CA LEU A 104 9.76 1.05 -21.33
C LEU A 104 10.28 0.31 -22.56
N GLU A 105 11.32 0.83 -23.23
CA GLU A 105 11.99 0.19 -24.35
C GLU A 105 12.57 -1.20 -24.01
N GLN A 106 12.80 -1.51 -22.73
CA GLN A 106 13.29 -2.80 -22.25
C GLN A 106 12.16 -3.78 -21.88
N PHE A 107 10.90 -3.33 -21.95
CA PHE A 107 9.70 -4.10 -21.63
C PHE A 107 8.88 -4.38 -22.89
N GLN A 108 9.54 -4.79 -23.98
CA GLN A 108 8.89 -5.15 -25.25
C GLN A 108 8.40 -6.61 -25.30
N ALA A 109 8.88 -7.46 -24.40
CA ALA A 109 8.44 -8.84 -24.33
C ALA A 109 7.12 -8.96 -23.55
N GLU A 110 6.25 -9.86 -24.01
CA GLU A 110 4.88 -9.98 -23.51
C GLU A 110 4.80 -10.33 -22.02
N PHE A 111 4.07 -9.51 -21.27
CA PHE A 111 3.62 -9.83 -19.92
C PHE A 111 2.15 -10.22 -19.94
N SER A 112 1.82 -11.35 -19.32
CA SER A 112 0.44 -11.84 -19.22
C SER A 112 -0.32 -11.22 -18.04
N LEU A 113 0.41 -10.82 -16.99
CA LEU A 113 -0.13 -10.28 -15.76
C LEU A 113 0.75 -9.13 -15.25
N LEU A 114 0.12 -8.00 -15.00
CA LEU A 114 0.67 -6.87 -14.26
C LEU A 114 0.02 -6.85 -12.86
N ILE A 115 0.85 -6.95 -11.82
CA ILE A 115 0.44 -6.83 -10.43
C ILE A 115 0.96 -5.50 -9.90
N VAL A 116 0.09 -4.66 -9.32
CA VAL A 116 0.47 -3.41 -8.68
C VAL A 116 0.24 -3.49 -7.17
N ASP A 117 1.31 -3.48 -6.40
CA ASP A 117 1.26 -3.38 -4.94
C ASP A 117 1.08 -1.91 -4.50
N GLU A 118 0.29 -1.70 -3.45
CA GLU A 118 -0.24 -0.39 -3.07
C GLU A 118 -0.89 0.36 -4.24
N CYS A 119 -1.77 -0.32 -4.97
CA CYS A 119 -2.43 0.21 -6.18
C CYS A 119 -3.27 1.48 -5.95
N HIS A 120 -3.58 1.81 -4.69
CA HIS A 120 -4.18 3.11 -4.36
C HIS A 120 -3.29 4.30 -4.73
N ARG A 121 -1.98 4.09 -4.92
CA ARG A 121 -1.04 5.13 -5.37
C ARG A 121 -1.12 5.43 -6.87
N ILE A 122 -1.89 4.66 -7.64
CA ILE A 122 -2.07 4.94 -9.08
C ILE A 122 -2.82 6.27 -9.22
N SER A 123 -2.26 7.21 -9.98
CA SER A 123 -2.93 8.49 -10.23
C SER A 123 -4.06 8.31 -11.23
N ASP A 124 -5.03 9.21 -11.17
CA ASP A 124 -6.11 9.33 -12.15
C ASP A 124 -5.68 10.20 -13.35
N ASP A 125 -4.42 10.63 -13.35
CA ASP A 125 -3.77 11.40 -14.41
C ASP A 125 -3.26 10.43 -15.49
N ASP A 126 -3.72 10.67 -16.73
CA ASP A 126 -3.38 9.89 -17.92
C ASP A 126 -1.89 9.95 -18.26
N ASP A 127 -1.19 11.03 -17.85
CA ASP A 127 0.25 11.18 -18.05
C ASP A 127 1.09 10.57 -16.91
N SER A 128 0.45 9.89 -15.95
CA SER A 128 1.15 9.30 -14.83
C SER A 128 2.04 8.12 -15.24
N GLN A 129 3.12 7.90 -14.50
CA GLN A 129 4.06 6.80 -14.74
C GLN A 129 3.37 5.42 -14.76
N TYR A 130 2.30 5.23 -13.98
CA TYR A 130 1.53 3.99 -14.02
C TYR A 130 0.77 3.84 -15.33
N GLN A 131 0.11 4.90 -15.81
CA GLN A 131 -0.64 4.86 -17.07
C GLN A 131 0.28 4.66 -18.27
N GLN A 132 1.47 5.26 -18.26
CA GLN A 132 2.50 5.03 -19.27
C GLN A 132 2.91 3.54 -19.32
N ILE A 133 3.16 2.92 -18.16
CA ILE A 133 3.51 1.49 -18.09
C ILE A 133 2.33 0.61 -18.53
N ILE A 134 1.12 0.87 -18.04
CA ILE A 134 -0.07 0.07 -18.37
C ILE A 134 -0.34 0.15 -19.87
N SER A 135 -0.36 1.36 -20.44
CA SER A 135 -0.59 1.59 -21.87
C SER A 135 0.46 0.87 -22.73
N HIS A 136 1.75 1.02 -22.40
CA HIS A 136 2.84 0.33 -23.11
C HIS A 136 2.68 -1.19 -23.08
N LEU A 137 2.39 -1.77 -21.91
CA LEU A 137 2.23 -3.22 -21.78
C LEU A 137 0.96 -3.73 -22.47
N GLN A 138 -0.11 -2.95 -22.51
CA GLN A 138 -1.33 -3.28 -23.26
C GLN A 138 -1.13 -3.18 -24.77
N GLN A 139 -0.30 -2.25 -25.26
CA GLN A 139 0.10 -2.19 -26.66
C GLN A 139 0.90 -3.42 -27.08
N VAL A 140 1.82 -3.89 -26.22
CA VAL A 140 2.59 -5.12 -26.45
C VAL A 140 1.69 -6.36 -26.35
N ASN A 141 0.81 -6.42 -25.35
CA ASN A 141 -0.11 -7.52 -25.15
C ASN A 141 -1.53 -7.01 -24.81
N PRO A 142 -2.45 -6.96 -25.81
CA PRO A 142 -3.84 -6.56 -25.59
C PRO A 142 -4.61 -7.47 -24.62
N GLN A 143 -4.08 -8.67 -24.32
CA GLN A 143 -4.67 -9.62 -23.37
C GLN A 143 -4.13 -9.47 -21.94
N LEU A 144 -3.29 -8.46 -21.67
CA LEU A 144 -2.73 -8.19 -20.35
C LEU A 144 -3.81 -8.16 -19.27
N ARG A 145 -3.59 -8.91 -18.19
CA ARG A 145 -4.41 -8.82 -16.98
C ARG A 145 -3.79 -7.84 -15.99
N LEU A 146 -4.60 -6.94 -15.43
CA LEU A 146 -4.18 -5.97 -14.42
C LEU A 146 -4.81 -6.30 -13.07
N LEU A 147 -3.97 -6.54 -12.06
CA LEU A 147 -4.38 -6.80 -10.68
C LEU A 147 -3.78 -5.76 -9.73
N GLY A 148 -4.62 -5.10 -8.94
CA GLY A 148 -4.19 -4.23 -7.86
C GLY A 148 -4.29 -4.90 -6.50
N LEU A 149 -3.31 -4.68 -5.63
CA LEU A 149 -3.40 -5.02 -4.20
C LEU A 149 -3.24 -3.77 -3.35
N THR A 150 -4.11 -3.60 -2.35
CA THR A 150 -4.04 -2.45 -1.43
C THR A 150 -4.55 -2.82 -0.05
N ALA A 151 -4.10 -2.09 0.98
CA ALA A 151 -4.77 -2.12 2.29
C ALA A 151 -5.84 -1.02 2.43
N THR A 152 -5.80 -0.02 1.56
CA THR A 152 -6.61 1.20 1.62
C THR A 152 -7.25 1.47 0.26
N PRO A 153 -8.46 0.95 0.00
CA PRO A 153 -9.14 1.12 -1.28
C PRO A 153 -9.83 2.48 -1.44
N PHE A 154 -9.97 3.25 -0.36
CA PHE A 154 -10.55 4.60 -0.37
C PHE A 154 -9.46 5.65 -0.17
N ARG A 155 -9.51 6.70 -0.97
CA ARG A 155 -8.60 7.86 -0.92
C ARG A 155 -9.41 9.10 -0.60
N LEU A 156 -9.10 9.77 0.50
CA LEU A 156 -9.76 11.03 0.84
C LEU A 156 -9.54 12.06 -0.28
N GLY A 157 -10.62 12.71 -0.71
CA GLY A 157 -10.62 13.63 -1.85
C GLY A 157 -10.68 12.99 -3.25
N LYS A 158 -10.44 11.68 -3.39
CA LYS A 158 -10.46 10.97 -4.69
C LYS A 158 -11.47 9.82 -4.78
N GLY A 159 -11.99 9.35 -3.65
CA GLY A 159 -12.96 8.27 -3.61
C GLY A 159 -12.35 6.87 -3.67
N TRP A 160 -13.14 5.91 -4.14
CA TRP A 160 -12.78 4.49 -4.22
C TRP A 160 -11.97 4.18 -5.47
N ILE A 161 -11.01 3.25 -5.34
CA ILE A 161 -10.18 2.82 -6.48
C ILE A 161 -10.88 1.81 -7.40
N TYR A 162 -12.05 1.31 -6.99
CA TYR A 162 -12.83 0.34 -7.75
C TYR A 162 -14.32 0.68 -7.81
N GLN A 163 -15.00 0.23 -8.85
CA GLN A 163 -16.42 0.51 -9.06
C GLN A 163 -17.34 -0.49 -8.32
N PHE A 164 -17.16 -1.79 -8.53
CA PHE A 164 -18.02 -2.84 -7.98
C PHE A 164 -17.30 -3.65 -6.89
N HIS A 165 -18.01 -3.98 -5.82
CA HIS A 165 -17.54 -4.91 -4.80
C HIS A 165 -18.22 -6.27 -4.98
N TYR A 166 -17.48 -7.38 -4.82
CA TYR A 166 -18.00 -8.75 -5.02
C TYR A 166 -19.19 -9.15 -4.13
N HIS A 167 -19.51 -8.36 -3.08
CA HIS A 167 -20.76 -8.47 -2.30
C HIS A 167 -21.95 -7.69 -2.89
N GLY A 168 -21.90 -7.29 -4.17
CA GLY A 168 -23.01 -6.62 -4.86
C GLY A 168 -23.16 -5.13 -4.55
N MET A 169 -22.12 -4.47 -4.03
CA MET A 169 -22.17 -3.04 -3.69
C MET A 169 -21.42 -2.21 -4.74
N VAL A 170 -22.02 -1.10 -5.17
CA VAL A 170 -21.31 -0.05 -5.93
C VAL A 170 -20.56 0.86 -4.95
N ARG A 171 -19.33 1.25 -5.28
CA ARG A 171 -18.44 2.06 -4.44
C ARG A 171 -17.90 3.28 -5.18
N GLY A 172 -17.06 3.07 -6.17
CA GLY A 172 -16.55 4.12 -7.06
C GLY A 172 -17.53 4.43 -8.20
N ASP A 173 -17.08 5.28 -9.11
CA ASP A 173 -17.77 5.61 -10.35
C ASP A 173 -17.11 4.90 -11.55
N GLU A 174 -17.58 5.22 -12.76
CA GLU A 174 -17.07 4.66 -14.01
C GLU A 174 -15.62 5.07 -14.32
N LYS A 175 -15.07 6.06 -13.61
CA LYS A 175 -13.67 6.49 -13.77
C LYS A 175 -12.71 5.66 -12.93
N ALA A 176 -13.21 4.76 -12.08
CA ALA A 176 -12.37 3.90 -11.28
C ALA A 176 -11.54 2.96 -12.17
N LEU A 177 -10.21 2.98 -11.98
CA LEU A 177 -9.28 2.15 -12.76
C LEU A 177 -9.59 0.64 -12.64
N PHE A 178 -9.98 0.20 -11.45
CA PHE A 178 -10.36 -1.20 -11.23
C PHE A 178 -11.86 -1.33 -11.36
N ARG A 179 -12.33 -2.21 -12.24
CA ARG A 179 -13.77 -2.44 -12.38
C ARG A 179 -14.31 -3.11 -11.10
N ASP A 180 -13.61 -4.13 -10.61
CA ASP A 180 -14.11 -4.98 -9.53
C ASP A 180 -13.10 -5.14 -8.39
N CYS A 181 -13.57 -5.01 -7.16
CA CYS A 181 -12.92 -5.60 -5.99
C CYS A 181 -13.40 -7.04 -5.85
N ILE A 182 -12.50 -7.98 -6.14
CA ILE A 182 -12.80 -9.41 -6.25
C ILE A 182 -12.58 -10.19 -4.95
N TYR A 183 -11.90 -9.57 -3.98
CA TYR A 183 -11.72 -10.11 -2.64
C TYR A 183 -11.34 -8.99 -1.66
N GLU A 184 -11.96 -8.99 -0.48
CA GLU A 184 -11.63 -8.10 0.62
C GLU A 184 -11.52 -8.91 1.91
N LEU A 185 -10.41 -8.72 2.63
CA LEU A 185 -10.18 -9.31 3.95
C LEU A 185 -10.41 -8.27 5.05
N PRO A 186 -11.47 -8.41 5.86
CA PRO A 186 -11.74 -7.45 6.93
C PRO A 186 -10.66 -7.47 8.02
N LEU A 187 -10.23 -6.29 8.50
CA LEU A 187 -9.28 -6.19 9.62
C LEU A 187 -9.75 -6.94 10.87
N ARG A 188 -11.06 -6.90 11.16
CA ARG A 188 -11.70 -7.65 12.26
C ARG A 188 -11.44 -9.16 12.20
N TYR A 189 -11.40 -9.73 11.00
CA TYR A 189 -11.14 -11.15 10.82
C TYR A 189 -9.71 -11.49 11.23
N MET A 190 -8.76 -10.64 10.85
CA MET A 190 -7.35 -10.81 11.18
C MET A 190 -7.08 -10.76 12.69
N ILE A 191 -7.75 -9.86 13.40
CA ILE A 191 -7.65 -9.76 14.86
C ILE A 191 -8.32 -10.98 15.52
N LYS A 192 -9.56 -11.32 15.12
CA LYS A 192 -10.33 -12.42 15.70
C LYS A 192 -9.61 -13.78 15.62
N HIS A 193 -8.88 -14.03 14.53
CA HIS A 193 -8.17 -15.30 14.30
C HIS A 193 -6.69 -15.25 14.71
N GLY A 194 -6.25 -14.20 15.43
CA GLY A 194 -4.87 -14.11 15.92
C GLY A 194 -3.82 -13.91 14.82
N TYR A 195 -4.21 -13.50 13.62
CA TYR A 195 -3.28 -13.18 12.55
C TYR A 195 -2.64 -11.80 12.71
N LEU A 196 -3.31 -10.88 13.42
CA LEU A 196 -2.79 -9.58 13.84
C LEU A 196 -2.93 -9.41 15.35
N THR A 197 -2.04 -8.62 15.93
CA THR A 197 -2.11 -8.22 17.33
C THR A 197 -3.42 -7.47 17.61
N PRO A 198 -4.20 -7.88 18.63
CA PRO A 198 -5.38 -7.14 19.05
C PRO A 198 -5.00 -5.70 19.44
N PRO A 199 -5.72 -4.67 18.93
CA PRO A 199 -5.46 -3.30 19.32
C PRO A 199 -5.95 -3.07 20.75
N GLU A 200 -5.10 -2.44 21.56
CA GLU A 200 -5.46 -1.93 22.87
C GLU A 200 -5.51 -0.41 22.80
N ARG A 201 -6.72 0.15 22.87
CA ARG A 201 -6.92 1.60 22.96
C ARG A 201 -6.85 2.00 24.41
N LEU A 202 -5.89 2.85 24.74
CA LEU A 202 -5.83 3.50 26.04
C LEU A 202 -6.67 4.78 25.99
N ASP A 203 -7.67 4.87 26.85
CA ASP A 203 -8.40 6.13 27.04
C ASP A 203 -7.51 7.07 27.86
N MET A 204 -6.83 7.99 27.16
CA MET A 204 -5.95 8.97 27.80
C MET A 204 -6.79 10.03 28.53
N PRO A 205 -6.73 10.11 29.87
CA PRO A 205 -7.42 11.14 30.62
C PRO A 205 -6.56 12.42 30.66
N VAL A 206 -7.24 13.57 30.64
CA VAL A 206 -6.81 14.92 31.06
C VAL A 206 -6.31 15.92 29.99
N VAL A 207 -5.52 15.57 28.96
CA VAL A 207 -5.02 16.59 27.99
C VAL A 207 -5.05 16.08 26.54
N GLN A 208 -5.95 16.64 25.73
CA GLN A 208 -6.13 16.30 24.31
C GLN A 208 -6.18 17.57 23.46
N TYR A 209 -5.79 17.46 22.18
CA TYR A 209 -6.04 18.52 21.21
C TYR A 209 -7.53 18.63 20.89
N ASP A 210 -8.02 19.85 20.73
CA ASP A 210 -9.37 20.14 20.24
C ASP A 210 -9.30 20.71 18.82
N PHE A 211 -9.59 19.87 17.83
CA PHE A 211 -9.64 20.28 16.42
C PHE A 211 -11.07 20.61 15.94
N SER A 212 -12.06 20.69 16.84
CA SER A 212 -13.48 20.87 16.46
C SER A 212 -13.77 22.17 15.68
N ARG A 213 -12.88 23.16 15.79
CA ARG A 213 -13.01 24.48 15.15
C ARG A 213 -12.48 24.53 13.72
N LEU A 214 -11.77 23.50 13.28
CA LEU A 214 -11.25 23.43 11.92
C LEU A 214 -12.37 23.11 10.93
N GLN A 215 -12.35 23.79 9.78
CA GLN A 215 -13.23 23.48 8.67
C GLN A 215 -12.48 22.67 7.61
N PRO A 216 -13.05 21.54 7.15
CA PRO A 216 -12.46 20.80 6.05
C PRO A 216 -12.60 21.60 4.75
N GLN A 217 -11.63 21.46 3.85
CA GLN A 217 -11.71 21.92 2.48
C GLN A 217 -12.73 21.10 1.68
N SER A 218 -13.02 21.50 0.45
CA SER A 218 -13.98 20.82 -0.43
C SER A 218 -13.66 19.34 -0.69
N ASN A 219 -12.40 18.94 -0.57
CA ASN A 219 -11.93 17.55 -0.71
C ASN A 219 -11.99 16.74 0.60
N GLY A 220 -12.49 17.33 1.69
CA GLY A 220 -12.58 16.72 3.02
C GLY A 220 -11.29 16.76 3.85
N LEU A 221 -10.18 17.28 3.31
CA LEU A 221 -8.91 17.46 4.03
C LEU A 221 -8.87 18.80 4.76
N PHE A 222 -8.12 18.87 5.85
CA PHE A 222 -7.82 20.15 6.52
C PHE A 222 -6.57 20.78 5.91
N SER A 223 -6.53 22.11 5.85
CA SER A 223 -5.35 22.81 5.33
C SER A 223 -4.19 22.73 6.34
N GLU A 224 -2.96 22.58 5.84
CA GLU A 224 -1.76 22.56 6.69
C GLU A 224 -1.60 23.89 7.46
N ALA A 225 -1.96 25.01 6.84
CA ALA A 225 -1.92 26.32 7.46
C ALA A 225 -2.88 26.44 8.66
N ASP A 226 -4.13 25.98 8.50
CA ASP A 226 -5.13 26.02 9.57
C ASP A 226 -4.76 25.04 10.69
N LEU A 227 -4.27 23.84 10.35
CA LEU A 227 -3.75 22.88 11.32
C LEU A 227 -2.62 23.48 12.15
N ASN A 228 -1.64 24.13 11.51
CA ASN A 228 -0.52 24.76 12.20
C ASN A 228 -0.98 25.94 13.08
N LEU A 229 -1.92 26.75 12.60
CA LEU A 229 -2.47 27.85 13.38
C LEU A 229 -3.19 27.33 14.64
N GLU A 230 -3.99 26.28 14.51
CA GLU A 230 -4.73 25.70 15.62
C GLU A 230 -3.80 25.00 16.63
N LEU A 231 -2.80 24.26 16.15
CA LEU A 231 -1.76 23.67 16.98
C LEU A 231 -0.96 24.73 17.77
N LYS A 232 -0.67 25.89 17.16
CA LYS A 232 0.02 27.01 17.84
C LYS A 232 -0.80 27.57 19.00
N LYS A 233 -2.12 27.69 18.85
CA LYS A 233 -3.02 28.10 19.96
C LYS A 233 -2.99 27.10 21.11
N GLN A 234 -2.76 25.83 20.79
CA GLN A 234 -2.77 24.71 21.73
C GLN A 234 -1.37 24.22 22.12
N GLN A 235 -0.30 24.99 21.86
CA GLN A 235 1.08 24.54 22.01
C GLN A 235 1.47 24.07 23.43
N ARG A 236 0.73 24.52 24.47
CA ARG A 236 0.94 24.09 25.87
C ARG A 236 0.54 22.63 26.10
N ILE A 237 -0.32 22.06 25.26
CA ILE A 237 -0.80 20.68 25.32
C ILE A 237 0.29 19.71 24.87
N THR A 238 1.07 20.08 23.85
CA THR A 238 2.05 19.19 23.21
C THR A 238 3.09 18.59 24.17
N PRO A 239 3.74 19.36 25.08
CA PRO A 239 4.69 18.78 26.02
C PRO A 239 4.07 17.74 26.96
N HIS A 240 2.82 17.91 27.35
CA HIS A 240 2.09 16.97 28.21
C HIS A 240 1.85 15.65 27.48
N ILE A 241 1.38 15.73 26.23
CA ILE A 241 1.19 14.56 25.37
C ILE A 241 2.52 13.82 25.16
N VAL A 242 3.60 14.55 24.85
CA VAL A 242 4.93 13.96 24.66
C VAL A 242 5.43 13.29 25.95
N SER A 243 5.25 13.92 27.11
CA SER A 243 5.64 13.32 28.40
C SER A 243 4.92 12.00 28.64
N GLN A 244 3.62 11.97 28.40
CA GLN A 244 2.79 10.77 28.55
C GLN A 244 3.21 9.67 27.56
N ILE A 245 3.51 10.03 26.29
CA ILE A 245 4.05 9.08 25.32
C ILE A 245 5.37 8.48 25.82
N VAL A 246 6.29 9.29 26.35
CA VAL A 246 7.59 8.81 26.85
C VAL A 246 7.44 7.87 28.04
N GLU A 247 6.48 8.13 28.93
CA GLU A 247 6.12 7.26 30.05
C GLU A 247 5.61 5.90 29.55
N PHE A 248 4.59 5.88 28.70
CA PHE A 248 4.07 4.63 28.13
C PHE A 248 5.09 3.90 27.25
N ALA A 249 6.06 4.62 26.68
CA ALA A 249 7.13 4.05 25.88
C ALA A 249 8.18 3.31 26.71
N GLN A 250 8.22 3.42 28.04
CA GLN A 250 9.26 2.76 28.87
C GLN A 250 9.27 1.24 28.72
N THR A 251 8.09 0.63 28.54
CA THR A 251 7.93 -0.83 28.42
C THR A 251 7.69 -1.29 26.98
N ARG A 252 7.90 -0.42 25.99
CA ARG A 252 7.65 -0.71 24.56
C ARG A 252 8.97 -0.74 23.79
N LYS A 253 9.06 -1.63 22.79
CA LYS A 253 10.25 -1.78 21.93
C LYS A 253 10.37 -0.70 20.86
N GLY A 254 9.26 -0.07 20.48
CA GLY A 254 9.20 0.95 19.45
C GLY A 254 7.91 1.75 19.57
N VAL A 255 7.98 3.02 19.20
CA VAL A 255 6.85 3.95 19.25
C VAL A 255 6.81 4.72 17.94
N MET A 256 5.64 4.72 17.30
CA MET A 256 5.37 5.49 16.09
C MET A 256 4.43 6.63 16.45
N ILE A 257 4.79 7.85 16.07
CA ILE A 257 4.03 9.07 16.36
C ILE A 257 3.53 9.65 15.03
N PHE A 258 2.22 9.82 14.91
CA PHE A 258 1.60 10.49 13.78
C PHE A 258 1.32 11.95 14.14
N ALA A 259 2.15 12.86 13.63
CA ALA A 259 1.95 14.30 13.80
C ALA A 259 1.08 14.88 12.66
N SER A 260 0.36 15.96 12.94
CA SER A 260 -0.58 16.56 11.97
C SER A 260 0.08 17.27 10.79
N THR A 261 1.29 17.82 10.96
CA THR A 261 2.01 18.60 9.94
C THR A 261 3.53 18.40 10.07
N VAL A 262 4.30 18.82 9.06
CA VAL A 262 5.77 18.74 9.11
C VAL A 262 6.34 19.65 10.20
N GLU A 263 5.77 20.84 10.38
CA GLU A 263 6.15 21.78 11.45
C GLU A 263 5.88 21.16 12.83
N HIS A 264 4.70 20.56 13.02
CA HIS A 264 4.34 19.88 14.27
C HIS A 264 5.31 18.75 14.60
N ALA A 265 5.64 17.92 13.60
CA ALA A 265 6.58 16.82 13.74
C ALA A 265 7.97 17.30 14.20
N ARG A 266 8.53 18.29 13.50
CA ARG A 266 9.90 18.78 13.71
C ARG A 266 10.04 19.58 15.01
N GLY A 267 9.07 20.44 15.32
CA GLY A 267 9.14 21.34 16.47
C GLY A 267 9.07 20.62 17.81
N ASN A 268 8.36 19.49 17.88
CA ASN A 268 7.94 18.93 19.17
C ASN A 268 8.50 17.53 19.46
N TYR A 269 8.62 16.66 18.45
CA TYR A 269 8.97 15.25 18.67
C TYR A 269 10.46 14.96 18.42
N ARG A 270 11.13 15.82 17.63
CA ARG A 270 12.57 15.72 17.33
C ARG A 270 13.49 15.82 18.55
N PRO A 271 13.25 16.71 19.51
CA PRO A 271 14.03 16.78 20.74
C PRO A 271 13.82 15.56 21.66
N ALA A 272 12.60 15.03 21.73
CA ALA A 272 12.24 13.89 22.59
C ALA A 272 12.85 12.57 22.09
N ALA A 273 12.86 12.34 20.78
CA ALA A 273 13.45 11.14 20.17
C ALA A 273 14.99 11.07 20.31
N ARG A 274 15.68 12.22 20.25
CA ARG A 274 17.15 12.27 20.42
C ARG A 274 17.61 11.83 21.80
N ARG A 275 16.78 11.97 22.84
CA ARG A 275 17.10 11.51 24.20
C ARG A 275 17.08 9.99 24.37
N ARG A 276 16.54 9.22 23.40
CA ARG A 276 16.46 7.74 23.45
C ARG A 276 17.22 7.01 22.32
N GLY A 277 18.00 7.71 21.50
CA GLY A 277 18.94 7.05 20.58
C GLY A 277 18.33 6.19 19.46
N GLY A 278 17.09 6.46 19.03
CA GLY A 278 16.51 5.76 17.89
C GLY A 278 15.06 6.15 17.60
N ALA A 279 14.84 7.01 16.61
CA ALA A 279 13.56 7.11 15.94
C ALA A 279 13.80 7.47 14.46
N ASP A 280 13.38 6.58 13.57
CA ASP A 280 13.24 6.90 12.15
C ASP A 280 11.95 7.70 11.95
N TYR A 281 12.09 8.86 11.32
CA TYR A 281 10.97 9.70 10.90
C TYR A 281 10.51 9.22 9.53
N ARG A 282 9.23 8.86 9.40
CA ARG A 282 8.55 8.77 8.10
C ARG A 282 7.51 9.86 8.01
#